data_AF-R7L5L0-F1
#
_entry.id   AF-R7L5L0-F1
#
_cell.length_a   1.000
_cell.length_b   1.000
_cell.length_c   1.000
_cell.angle_alpha   90.00
_cell.angle_beta   90.00
_cell.angle_gamma   90.00
#
_symmetry.space_group_name_H-M   'P 1'
#
loop_
_entity.id
_entity.type
_entity.pdbx_description
1 polymer ?
#
loop_
_entity_poly.entity_id
_entity_poly.type
_entity_poly.pdbx_seq_one_letter_code
_entity_poly.pdbx_strand_id
1 'polypeptide(L)'
;MDTSKNSVIKRNYTVKNPKTVLLFIIIECLFIYGVYYFVKNVSSENLPILIFLIVGAIYFFFTVKAEIPGVVIDVENDKFSFPGGGVAAKSFLEYLSPLFWIQHMRRFEYPLSSVLSVAPEVSVNVNKKGDVSRYYSLRVAGTFGSAKIRLDDERKLQELLSLFSTILEMGVPVVKR
;
A
#
# COMPACT_ATOMS: atom_id res chain seq x y z
N MET A 1 -34.63 34.15 -3.98
CA MET A 1 -34.16 33.58 -5.26
C MET A 1 -32.78 33.03 -4.98
N ASP A 2 -32.73 31.75 -4.66
CA ASP A 2 -31.52 31.00 -4.31
C ASP A 2 -30.59 30.89 -5.52
N THR A 3 -29.34 31.29 -5.35
CA THR A 3 -28.24 30.78 -6.17
C THR A 3 -27.21 30.21 -5.22
N SER A 4 -27.35 28.91 -4.95
CA SER A 4 -26.39 28.12 -4.23
C SER A 4 -25.03 28.24 -4.95
N LYS A 5 -24.04 28.76 -4.23
CA LYS A 5 -22.64 28.49 -4.55
C LYS A 5 -22.42 27.02 -4.24
N ASN A 6 -22.70 26.14 -5.21
CA ASN A 6 -22.13 24.81 -5.25
C ASN A 6 -20.61 24.96 -5.41
N SER A 7 -19.91 25.16 -4.29
CA SER A 7 -18.49 24.88 -4.22
C SER A 7 -18.35 23.40 -4.52
N VAL A 8 -17.91 23.07 -5.73
CA VAL A 8 -17.42 21.73 -6.08
C VAL A 8 -16.35 21.41 -5.04
N ILE A 9 -16.70 20.56 -4.07
CA ILE A 9 -15.76 20.25 -2.99
C ILE A 9 -14.73 19.33 -3.61
N LYS A 10 -13.58 19.89 -4.00
CA LYS A 10 -12.42 19.12 -4.44
C LYS A 10 -11.93 18.23 -3.31
N ARG A 11 -12.44 17.00 -3.26
CA ARG A 11 -12.18 16.05 -2.17
C ARG A 11 -11.17 15.01 -2.62
N ASN A 12 -9.89 15.39 -2.53
CA ASN A 12 -8.78 14.47 -2.62
C ASN A 12 -8.37 14.06 -1.21
N TYR A 13 -8.64 12.81 -0.85
CA TYR A 13 -8.26 12.23 0.43
C TYR A 13 -7.00 11.40 0.28
N THR A 14 -6.09 11.50 1.22
CA THR A 14 -4.84 10.73 1.20
C THR A 14 -4.51 10.19 2.58
N VAL A 15 -4.46 8.87 2.71
CA VAL A 15 -4.09 8.17 3.95
C VAL A 15 -2.69 7.61 3.78
N LYS A 16 -1.72 8.17 4.49
CA LYS A 16 -0.30 7.80 4.41
C LYS A 16 0.10 6.80 5.50
N ASN A 17 1.09 5.96 5.20
CA ASN A 17 1.72 5.04 6.16
C ASN A 17 3.17 5.46 6.46
N PRO A 18 3.40 6.51 7.29
CA PRO A 18 4.74 7.05 7.49
C PRO A 18 5.67 6.07 8.22
N LYS A 19 5.16 5.14 9.03
CA LYS A 19 6.04 4.14 9.69
C LYS A 19 6.63 3.19 8.66
N THR A 20 5.80 2.67 7.77
CA THR A 20 6.21 1.79 6.68
C THR A 20 7.14 2.51 5.70
N VAL A 21 6.81 3.75 5.31
CA VAL A 21 7.67 4.58 4.44
C VAL A 21 9.03 4.86 5.09
N LEU A 22 9.06 5.24 6.37
CA LEU A 22 10.30 5.52 7.09
C LEU A 22 11.18 4.27 7.22
N LEU A 23 10.58 3.10 7.49
CA LEU A 23 11.29 1.83 7.51
C LEU A 23 11.93 1.53 6.15
N PHE A 24 11.21 1.71 5.05
CA PHE A 24 11.76 1.48 3.72
C PHE A 24 12.85 2.48 3.35
N ILE A 25 12.75 3.74 3.77
CA ILE A 25 13.82 4.74 3.59
C ILE A 25 15.08 4.32 4.37
N ILE A 26 14.95 3.85 5.60
CA ILE A 26 16.10 3.37 6.39
C ILE A 26 16.77 2.20 5.68
N ILE A 27 15.99 1.23 5.19
CA ILE A 27 16.52 0.08 4.45
C ILE A 27 17.21 0.53 3.16
N GLU A 28 16.62 1.45 2.40
CA GLU A 28 17.21 2.04 1.20
C GLU A 28 18.58 2.67 1.50
N CYS A 29 18.69 3.46 2.57
CA CYS A 29 19.95 4.05 3.02
C CYS A 29 21.01 2.98 3.36
N LEU A 30 20.62 1.85 3.95
CA LEU A 30 21.55 0.73 4.23
C LEU A 30 22.07 0.09 2.94
N PHE A 31 21.21 -0.10 1.93
CA PHE A 31 21.64 -0.59 0.62
C PHE A 31 22.60 0.37 -0.06
N ILE A 32 22.28 1.67 -0.10
CA ILE A 32 23.14 2.71 -0.68
C ILE A 32 24.49 2.77 0.04
N TYR A 33 24.49 2.73 1.37
CA TYR A 33 25.72 2.70 2.17
C TYR A 33 26.55 1.44 1.87
N GLY A 34 25.90 0.29 1.76
CA GLY A 34 26.55 -0.96 1.35
C GLY A 34 27.21 -0.84 -0.02
N VAL A 35 26.49 -0.32 -1.02
CA VAL A 35 27.05 -0.06 -2.37
C VAL A 35 28.28 0.83 -2.26
N TYR A 36 28.18 1.95 -1.55
CA TYR A 36 29.31 2.87 -1.35
C TYR A 36 30.53 2.17 -0.72
N TYR A 37 30.32 1.37 0.33
CA TYR A 37 31.38 0.66 1.02
C TYR A 37 32.10 -0.36 0.10
N PHE A 38 31.34 -1.13 -0.68
CA PHE A 38 31.90 -2.15 -1.57
C PHE A 38 32.51 -1.55 -2.85
N VAL A 39 32.01 -0.41 -3.35
CA VAL A 39 32.63 0.34 -4.46
C VAL A 39 33.98 0.94 -4.03
N LYS A 40 34.13 1.35 -2.77
CA LYS A 40 35.41 1.84 -2.26
C LYS A 40 36.45 0.71 -2.07
N ASN A 41 36.00 -0.51 -1.82
CA ASN A 41 36.84 -1.68 -1.56
C ASN A 41 36.69 -2.74 -2.67
N VAL A 42 36.74 -2.29 -3.94
CA VAL A 42 36.50 -3.16 -5.09
C VAL A 42 37.55 -4.27 -5.16
N SER A 43 37.08 -5.50 -4.97
CA SER A 43 37.75 -6.74 -5.27
C SER A 43 36.80 -7.57 -6.14
N SER A 44 37.34 -8.33 -7.09
CA SER A 44 36.54 -9.22 -7.96
C SER A 44 35.73 -10.25 -7.18
N GLU A 45 36.18 -10.61 -5.98
CA GLU A 45 35.49 -11.53 -5.06
C GLU A 45 34.17 -10.94 -4.52
N ASN A 46 34.07 -9.60 -4.45
CA ASN A 46 32.91 -8.90 -3.91
C ASN A 46 31.88 -8.51 -4.98
N LEU A 47 32.13 -8.82 -6.25
CA LEU A 47 31.30 -8.41 -7.37
C LEU A 47 29.84 -8.94 -7.28
N PRO A 48 29.58 -10.20 -6.88
CA PRO A 48 28.20 -10.68 -6.70
C PRO A 48 27.45 -9.93 -5.58
N ILE A 49 28.15 -9.59 -4.49
CA ILE A 49 27.58 -8.84 -3.37
C ILE A 49 27.23 -7.42 -3.83
N LEU A 50 28.12 -6.78 -4.59
CA LEU A 50 27.87 -5.45 -5.14
C LEU A 50 26.65 -5.44 -6.07
N ILE A 51 26.51 -6.43 -6.97
CA ILE A 51 25.33 -6.55 -7.84
C ILE A 51 24.06 -6.70 -6.99
N PHE A 52 24.08 -7.58 -5.98
CA PHE A 52 22.93 -7.78 -5.09
C PHE A 52 22.53 -6.46 -4.39
N LEU A 53 23.50 -5.71 -3.89
CA LEU A 53 23.25 -4.43 -3.22
C LEU A 53 22.66 -3.38 -4.17
N ILE A 54 23.15 -3.30 -5.41
CA ILE A 54 22.61 -2.39 -6.44
C ILE A 54 21.17 -2.77 -6.80
N VAL A 55 20.91 -4.06 -7.06
CA VAL A 55 19.56 -4.55 -7.38
C VAL A 55 18.61 -4.30 -6.20
N GLY A 56 19.07 -4.53 -4.98
CA GLY A 56 18.32 -4.23 -3.76
C GLY A 56 17.98 -2.75 -3.62
N ALA A 57 18.95 -1.85 -3.82
CA ALA A 57 18.73 -0.40 -3.80
C ALA A 57 17.68 0.01 -4.85
N ILE A 58 17.79 -0.48 -6.09
CA ILE A 58 16.80 -0.19 -7.13
C ILE A 58 15.41 -0.68 -6.71
N TYR A 59 15.30 -1.89 -6.17
CA TYR A 59 14.04 -2.46 -5.70
C TYR A 59 13.39 -1.62 -4.60
N PHE A 60 14.16 -1.25 -3.56
CA PHE A 60 13.66 -0.47 -2.44
C PHE A 60 13.34 0.97 -2.83
N PHE A 61 14.13 1.59 -3.71
CA PHE A 61 13.82 2.91 -4.28
C PHE A 61 12.42 2.95 -4.92
N PHE A 62 12.09 1.99 -5.79
CA PHE A 62 10.76 1.94 -6.41
C PHE A 62 9.65 1.60 -5.40
N THR A 63 9.94 0.75 -4.42
CA THR A 63 8.99 0.42 -3.34
C THR A 63 8.66 1.65 -2.49
N VAL A 64 9.68 2.42 -2.09
CA VAL A 64 9.52 3.71 -1.37
C VAL A 64 8.71 4.69 -2.22
N LYS A 65 9.05 4.83 -3.51
CA LYS A 65 8.33 5.70 -4.43
C LYS A 65 6.85 5.33 -4.55
N ALA A 66 6.52 4.04 -4.55
CA ALA A 66 5.14 3.56 -4.61
C ALA A 66 4.38 3.83 -3.30
N GLU A 67 5.05 3.74 -2.14
CA GLU A 67 4.45 3.90 -0.80
C GLU A 67 4.30 5.36 -0.34
N ILE A 68 5.18 6.28 -0.76
CA ILE A 68 5.15 7.70 -0.33
C ILE A 68 3.77 8.36 -0.45
N PRO A 69 3.03 8.22 -1.59
CA PRO A 69 1.71 8.83 -1.70
C PRO A 69 0.66 8.15 -0.82
N GLY A 70 0.89 6.93 -0.33
CA GLY A 70 -0.07 6.16 0.45
C GLY A 70 -1.31 5.78 -0.36
N VAL A 71 -2.45 5.64 0.31
CA VAL A 71 -3.74 5.41 -0.32
C VAL A 71 -4.35 6.76 -0.69
N VAL A 72 -4.70 6.95 -1.96
CA VAL A 72 -5.29 8.18 -2.49
C VAL A 72 -6.67 7.89 -3.04
N ILE A 73 -7.65 8.66 -2.60
CA ILE A 73 -9.03 8.63 -3.08
C ILE A 73 -9.33 10.01 -3.64
N ASP A 74 -9.49 10.09 -4.95
CA ASP A 74 -9.85 11.30 -5.69
C ASP A 74 -11.27 11.13 -6.22
N VAL A 75 -12.21 11.77 -5.51
CA VAL A 75 -13.64 11.67 -5.80
C VAL A 75 -14.01 12.43 -7.07
N GLU A 76 -13.26 13.48 -7.42
CA GLU A 76 -13.57 14.31 -8.60
C GLU A 76 -13.30 13.55 -9.90
N ASN A 77 -12.19 12.81 -9.93
CA ASN A 77 -11.74 12.10 -11.10
C ASN A 77 -12.16 10.62 -11.11
N ASP A 78 -13.03 10.19 -10.20
CA ASP A 78 -13.44 8.79 -10.01
C ASP A 78 -12.23 7.86 -9.83
N LYS A 79 -11.22 8.24 -9.03
CA LYS A 79 -9.94 7.54 -8.93
C LYS A 79 -9.63 7.05 -7.53
N PHE A 80 -9.22 5.79 -7.45
CA PHE A 80 -8.70 5.15 -6.25
C PHE A 80 -7.31 4.57 -6.55
N SER A 81 -6.30 4.98 -5.80
CA SER A 81 -4.94 4.43 -5.95
C SER A 81 -4.30 4.03 -4.63
N PHE A 82 -3.52 2.96 -4.67
CA PHE A 82 -2.84 2.42 -3.49
C PHE A 82 -1.51 1.76 -3.88
N PRO A 83 -0.54 1.68 -2.95
CA PRO A 83 0.68 0.91 -3.16
C PRO A 83 0.36 -0.57 -3.31
N GLY A 84 1.07 -1.26 -4.20
CA GLY A 84 0.90 -2.68 -4.44
C GLY A 84 1.41 -3.56 -3.29
N GLY A 85 1.34 -4.89 -3.48
CA GLY A 85 1.76 -5.85 -2.45
C GLY A 85 0.66 -6.65 -1.79
N GLY A 86 -0.59 -6.34 -2.12
CA GLY A 86 -1.76 -7.04 -1.62
C GLY A 86 -2.82 -7.30 -2.67
N VAL A 87 -2.53 -7.11 -3.95
CA VAL A 87 -3.47 -7.46 -5.03
C VAL A 87 -3.47 -8.97 -5.18
N ALA A 88 -4.65 -9.57 -5.11
CA ALA A 88 -4.84 -11.00 -5.32
C ALA A 88 -4.71 -11.33 -6.81
N ALA A 89 -4.00 -12.43 -7.11
CA ALA A 89 -3.95 -12.96 -8.46
C ALA A 89 -5.36 -13.37 -8.92
N LYS A 90 -5.70 -13.05 -10.16
CA LYS A 90 -6.96 -13.45 -10.80
C LYS A 90 -6.94 -14.90 -11.25
N SER A 91 -5.76 -15.45 -11.50
CA SER A 91 -5.57 -16.83 -11.95
C SER A 91 -4.28 -17.43 -11.40
N PHE A 92 -4.19 -18.76 -11.40
CA PHE A 92 -2.98 -19.46 -10.96
C PHE A 92 -1.72 -19.04 -11.74
N LEU A 93 -1.84 -18.83 -13.06
CA LEU A 93 -0.72 -18.45 -13.91
C LEU A 93 -0.15 -17.07 -13.58
N GLU A 94 -0.95 -16.18 -13.00
CA GLU A 94 -0.49 -14.85 -12.62
C GLU A 94 0.53 -14.89 -11.47
N TYR A 95 0.48 -15.90 -10.60
CA TYR A 95 1.52 -16.15 -9.59
C TYR A 95 2.88 -16.49 -10.19
N LEU A 96 2.92 -16.96 -11.44
CA LEU A 96 4.18 -17.22 -12.14
C LEU A 96 4.72 -15.96 -12.84
N SER A 97 3.92 -14.90 -12.93
CA SER A 97 4.33 -13.68 -13.63
C SER A 97 5.31 -12.86 -12.76
N PRO A 98 6.48 -12.44 -13.28
CA PRO A 98 7.40 -11.57 -12.55
C PRO A 98 6.74 -10.27 -12.07
N LEU A 99 5.77 -9.76 -12.84
CA LEU A 99 4.95 -8.59 -12.51
C LEU A 99 4.17 -8.74 -11.20
N PHE A 100 3.71 -9.96 -10.89
CA PHE A 100 3.04 -10.26 -9.63
C PHE A 100 4.00 -10.23 -8.44
N TRP A 101 5.23 -10.70 -8.63
CA TRP A 101 6.26 -10.69 -7.58
C TRP A 101 6.77 -9.27 -7.27
N ILE A 102 6.91 -8.43 -8.29
CA ILE A 102 7.36 -7.04 -8.13
C ILE A 102 6.21 -6.06 -7.87
N GLN A 103 5.02 -6.55 -7.52
CA GLN A 103 3.83 -5.70 -7.34
C GLN A 103 4.04 -4.58 -6.29
N HIS A 104 4.91 -4.81 -5.30
CA HIS A 104 5.27 -3.83 -4.27
C HIS A 104 5.93 -2.56 -4.82
N MET A 105 6.57 -2.64 -5.99
CA MET A 105 7.22 -1.51 -6.66
C MET A 105 6.23 -0.64 -7.44
N ARG A 106 4.96 -1.04 -7.50
CA ARG A 106 3.94 -0.44 -8.36
C ARG A 106 2.82 0.15 -7.53
N ARG A 107 2.17 1.16 -8.10
CA ARG A 107 0.87 1.64 -7.62
C ARG A 107 -0.20 1.08 -8.53
N PHE A 108 -1.31 0.68 -7.92
CA PHE A 108 -2.51 0.30 -8.64
C PHE A 108 -3.47 1.47 -8.62
N GLU A 109 -4.10 1.73 -9.75
CA GLU A 109 -5.11 2.77 -9.93
C GLU A 109 -6.35 2.11 -10.54
N TYR A 110 -7.48 2.29 -9.89
CA TYR A 110 -8.77 1.78 -10.34
C TYR A 110 -9.83 2.87 -10.21
N PRO A 111 -10.89 2.82 -11.03
CA PRO A 111 -12.03 3.70 -10.85
C PRO A 111 -12.68 3.51 -9.48
N LEU A 112 -13.11 4.57 -8.80
CA LEU A 112 -13.87 4.44 -7.54
C LEU A 112 -15.17 3.66 -7.77
N SER A 113 -15.83 3.91 -8.89
CA SER A 113 -17.00 3.18 -9.39
C SER A 113 -16.79 1.66 -9.57
N SER A 114 -15.54 1.20 -9.69
CA SER A 114 -15.22 -0.22 -9.81
C SER A 114 -15.19 -0.97 -8.47
N VAL A 115 -15.19 -0.25 -7.35
CA VAL A 115 -15.19 -0.81 -6.00
C VAL A 115 -16.60 -1.27 -5.64
N LEU A 116 -16.75 -2.54 -5.30
CA LEU A 116 -18.04 -3.17 -4.97
C LEU A 116 -18.22 -3.36 -3.46
N SER A 117 -17.15 -3.67 -2.74
CA SER A 117 -17.21 -3.82 -1.29
C SER A 117 -15.88 -3.51 -0.63
N VAL A 118 -15.98 -3.10 0.63
CA VAL A 118 -14.85 -2.76 1.48
C VAL A 118 -15.07 -3.38 2.85
N ALA A 119 -14.08 -4.13 3.34
CA ALA A 119 -14.17 -4.83 4.63
C ALA A 119 -12.91 -4.61 5.46
N PRO A 120 -13.04 -4.25 6.75
CA PRO A 120 -11.90 -4.22 7.66
C PRO A 120 -11.44 -5.65 7.98
N GLU A 121 -10.13 -5.85 8.00
CA GLU A 121 -9.49 -7.12 8.36
C GLU A 121 -8.42 -6.84 9.41
N VAL A 122 -8.67 -7.33 10.63
CA VAL A 122 -7.74 -7.21 11.76
C VAL A 122 -7.16 -8.59 12.05
N SER A 123 -5.85 -8.74 11.85
CA SER A 123 -5.15 -9.98 12.19
C SER A 123 -4.44 -9.82 13.52
N VAL A 124 -4.69 -10.73 14.45
CA VAL A 124 -4.04 -10.76 15.76
C VAL A 124 -3.05 -11.91 15.78
N ASN A 125 -1.79 -11.60 16.08
CA ASN A 125 -0.74 -12.60 16.26
C ASN A 125 -0.29 -12.57 17.72
N VAL A 126 -0.33 -13.72 18.39
CA VAL A 126 0.11 -13.88 19.77
C VAL A 126 1.41 -14.68 19.75
N ASN A 127 2.50 -14.07 20.21
CA ASN A 127 3.78 -14.75 20.27
C ASN A 127 3.80 -15.77 21.43
N LYS A 128 4.73 -16.72 21.40
CA LYS A 128 4.97 -17.73 22.45
C LYS A 128 5.23 -17.13 23.84
N LYS A 129 5.60 -15.83 23.91
CA LYS A 129 5.80 -15.07 25.15
C LYS A 129 4.53 -14.36 25.67
N GLY A 130 3.41 -14.47 24.96
CA GLY A 130 2.15 -13.80 25.30
C GLY A 130 1.98 -12.40 24.69
N ASP A 131 2.99 -11.88 23.99
CA ASP A 131 2.91 -10.57 23.34
C ASP A 131 1.91 -10.57 22.18
N VAL A 132 1.01 -9.59 22.17
CA VAL A 132 -0.06 -9.46 21.16
C VAL A 132 0.31 -8.40 20.13
N SER A 133 0.52 -8.81 18.89
CA SER A 133 0.70 -7.93 17.73
C SER A 133 -0.59 -7.86 16.92
N ARG A 134 -1.05 -6.64 16.60
CA ARG A 134 -2.25 -6.42 15.77
C ARG A 134 -1.83 -5.83 14.44
N TYR A 135 -2.35 -6.41 13.36
CA TYR A 135 -2.16 -5.93 11.99
C TYR A 135 -3.50 -5.45 11.44
N TYR A 136 -3.52 -4.21 10.97
CA TYR A 136 -4.71 -3.58 10.43
C TYR A 136 -4.65 -3.58 8.91
N SER A 137 -5.70 -4.05 8.27
CA SER A 137 -5.80 -4.06 6.82
C SER A 137 -7.22 -3.80 6.36
N LEU A 138 -7.33 -3.21 5.17
CA LEU A 138 -8.60 -3.01 4.49
C LEU A 138 -8.61 -3.90 3.26
N ARG A 139 -9.60 -4.79 3.16
CA ARG A 139 -9.85 -5.56 1.96
C ARG A 139 -10.81 -4.76 1.08
N VAL A 140 -10.40 -4.49 -0.14
CA VAL A 140 -11.20 -3.82 -1.16
C VAL A 140 -11.45 -4.82 -2.27
N ALA A 141 -12.71 -5.07 -2.59
CA ALA A 141 -13.12 -5.94 -3.68
C ALA A 141 -13.92 -5.15 -4.71
N GLY A 142 -13.70 -5.44 -5.99
CA GLY A 142 -14.30 -4.73 -7.11
C GLY A 142 -14.28 -5.57 -8.39
N THR A 143 -14.64 -4.95 -9.51
CA THR A 143 -14.54 -5.60 -10.83
C THR A 143 -13.11 -5.93 -11.22
N PHE A 144 -12.12 -5.26 -10.61
CA PHE A 144 -10.69 -5.53 -10.75
C PHE A 144 -10.19 -6.73 -9.94
N GLY A 145 -11.04 -7.36 -9.11
CA GLY A 145 -10.67 -8.45 -8.21
C GLY A 145 -10.64 -7.99 -6.75
N SER A 146 -9.63 -8.42 -5.99
CA SER A 146 -9.50 -8.14 -4.56
C SER A 146 -8.10 -7.60 -4.25
N ALA A 147 -8.04 -6.57 -3.41
CA ALA A 147 -6.80 -6.01 -2.89
C ALA A 147 -6.85 -5.90 -1.37
N LYS A 148 -5.73 -6.22 -0.71
CA LYS A 148 -5.53 -6.07 0.73
C LYS A 148 -4.55 -4.92 0.97
N ILE A 149 -5.04 -3.84 1.55
CA ILE A 149 -4.26 -2.64 1.87
C ILE A 149 -3.88 -2.70 3.33
N ARG A 150 -2.58 -2.73 3.63
CA ARG A 150 -2.08 -2.71 5.01
C ARG A 150 -2.01 -1.28 5.53
N LEU A 151 -2.34 -1.10 6.81
CA LEU A 151 -2.37 0.17 7.48
C LEU A 151 -1.60 0.08 8.80
N ASP A 152 -0.90 1.15 9.16
CA ASP A 152 -0.05 1.18 10.35
C ASP A 152 -0.84 1.15 11.68
N ASP A 153 -2.11 1.56 11.66
CA ASP A 153 -2.91 1.82 12.86
C ASP A 153 -4.41 1.64 12.60
N GLU A 154 -5.16 1.32 13.66
CA GLU A 154 -6.62 1.20 13.66
C GLU A 154 -7.31 2.51 13.26
N ARG A 155 -6.78 3.66 13.68
CA ARG A 155 -7.37 4.97 13.36
C ARG A 155 -7.43 5.21 11.85
N LYS A 156 -6.37 4.85 11.14
CA LYS A 156 -6.30 4.97 9.67
C LYS A 156 -7.24 3.99 8.98
N LEU A 157 -7.41 2.80 9.56
CA LEU A 157 -8.38 1.83 9.07
C LEU A 157 -9.80 2.38 9.16
N GLN A 158 -10.16 2.94 10.32
CA GLN A 158 -11.47 3.54 10.53
C GLN A 158 -11.69 4.78 9.66
N GLU A 159 -10.66 5.62 9.49
CA GLU A 159 -10.69 6.77 8.57
C GLU A 159 -10.92 6.33 7.11
N LEU A 160 -10.15 5.36 6.64
CA LEU A 160 -10.29 4.86 5.27
C LEU A 160 -11.66 4.19 5.06
N LEU A 161 -12.13 3.42 6.05
CA LEU A 161 -13.45 2.79 6.02
C LEU A 161 -14.58 3.82 5.99
N SER A 162 -14.51 4.87 6.80
CA SER A 162 -15.53 5.92 6.86
C SER A 162 -15.57 6.76 5.58
N LEU A 163 -14.41 6.99 4.95
CA LEU A 163 -14.33 7.61 3.63
C LEU A 163 -15.05 6.76 2.58
N PHE A 164 -14.75 5.45 2.53
CA PHE A 164 -15.43 4.54 1.60
C PHE A 164 -16.93 4.44 1.84
N SER A 165 -17.39 4.36 3.10
CA SER A 165 -18.83 4.32 3.40
C SER A 165 -19.54 5.62 3.00
N THR A 166 -18.87 6.76 3.14
CA THR A 166 -19.44 8.06 2.78
C THR A 166 -19.48 8.27 1.27
N ILE A 167 -18.43 7.87 0.56
CA ILE A 167 -18.28 8.11 -0.89
C ILE A 167 -19.12 7.14 -1.71
N LEU A 168 -19.17 5.87 -1.29
CA LEU A 168 -19.84 4.81 -2.05
C LEU A 168 -21.23 4.49 -1.48
N GLU A 169 -21.74 5.31 -0.57
CA GLU A 169 -23.00 5.11 0.19
C GLU A 169 -23.11 3.69 0.80
N MET A 170 -21.97 3.04 1.02
CA MET A 170 -21.92 1.69 1.56
C MET A 170 -22.22 1.74 3.05
N GLY A 171 -23.26 1.02 3.48
CA GLY A 171 -23.54 0.83 4.90
C GLY A 171 -22.30 0.24 5.59
N VAL A 172 -21.86 0.86 6.69
CA VAL A 172 -20.73 0.34 7.49
C VAL A 172 -21.14 -1.04 8.02
N PRO A 173 -20.44 -2.13 7.66
CA PRO A 173 -20.79 -3.44 8.18
C PRO A 173 -20.57 -3.44 9.69
N VAL A 174 -21.67 -3.51 10.45
CA VAL A 174 -21.63 -3.68 11.89
C VAL A 174 -21.19 -5.12 12.17
N VAL A 175 -19.91 -5.31 12.44
CA VAL A 175 -19.39 -6.59 12.94
C VAL A 175 -20.01 -6.81 14.33
N LYS A 176 -21.09 -7.60 14.39
CA LYS A 176 -21.60 -8.10 15.66
C LYS A 176 -20.54 -9.02 16.25
N ARG A 177 -19.98 -8.61 17.40
CA ARG A 177 -19.15 -9.47 18.25
C ARG A 177 -20.02 -10.51 18.95
#